data_AF-A0A0F8ZN81-F1
#
_entry.id   AF-A0A0F8ZN81-F1
#
_cell.length_a   1.000
_cell.length_b   1.000
_cell.length_c   1.000
_cell.angle_alpha   90.00
_cell.angle_beta   90.00
_cell.angle_gamma   90.00
#
_symmetry.space_group_name_H-M   'P 1'
#
loop_
_entity.id
_entity.type
_entity.pdbx_description
1 polymer ?
#
loop_
_entity_poly.entity_id
_entity_poly.type
_entity_poly.pdbx_seq_one_letter_code
_entity_poly.pdbx_strand_id
1 'polypeptide(L)'
;LPRVINIDLPWLAEDYVHRIGRTGRAGRQGQAISFVSREEENTLFEIETLIGQKIKRVYLEGYEVSNREVLIDKIGKKPAHLRRTRSNKLSGQATGEARAVNRSRISSVRKSLKGEKLSLKKS
;
A
#
# COMPACT_ATOMS: atom_id res chain seq x y z
N LEU A 1 -6.95 -2.28 -21.64
CA LEU A 1 -7.59 -3.30 -20.78
C LEU A 1 -8.37 -2.58 -19.69
N PRO A 2 -9.66 -2.89 -19.46
CA PRO A 2 -10.50 -2.15 -18.51
C PRO A 2 -10.17 -2.46 -17.04
N ARG A 3 -9.52 -3.59 -16.76
CA ARG A 3 -9.21 -4.04 -15.41
C ARG A 3 -7.81 -4.67 -15.31
N VAL A 4 -7.12 -4.43 -14.20
CA VAL A 4 -5.88 -5.09 -13.78
C VAL A 4 -6.18 -5.86 -12.50
N ILE A 5 -5.70 -7.10 -12.40
CA ILE A 5 -5.85 -7.94 -11.21
C ILE A 5 -4.45 -8.34 -10.75
N ASN A 6 -4.11 -8.02 -9.50
CA ASN A 6 -2.90 -8.51 -8.84
C ASN A 6 -3.27 -9.68 -7.96
N ILE A 7 -2.74 -10.86 -8.29
CA ILE A 7 -2.87 -12.06 -7.45
C ILE A 7 -2.01 -11.91 -6.19
N ASP A 8 -0.80 -11.37 -6.35
CA ASP A 8 0.09 -10.99 -5.26
C ASP A 8 0.59 -9.56 -5.49
N LEU A 9 0.97 -8.86 -4.41
CA LEU A 9 1.52 -7.51 -4.54
C LEU A 9 2.96 -7.58 -5.05
N PRO A 10 3.36 -6.70 -5.99
CA PRO A 10 4.75 -6.60 -6.39
C PRO A 10 5.59 -6.14 -5.20
N TRP A 11 6.83 -6.62 -5.15
CA TRP A 11 7.77 -6.32 -4.07
C TRP A 11 8.10 -4.83 -3.91
N LEU A 12 8.00 -4.07 -5.01
CA LEU A 12 8.29 -2.65 -5.07
C LEU A 12 7.01 -1.86 -5.34
N ALA A 13 6.78 -0.78 -4.60
CA ALA A 13 5.58 0.05 -4.71
C ALA A 13 5.49 0.75 -6.09
N GLU A 14 6.63 1.10 -6.68
CA GLU A 14 6.72 1.71 -8.01
C GLU A 14 6.21 0.74 -9.09
N ASP A 15 6.54 -0.55 -8.98
CA ASP A 15 6.07 -1.58 -9.92
C ASP A 15 4.55 -1.74 -9.87
N TYR A 16 3.95 -1.56 -8.67
CA TYR A 16 2.50 -1.53 -8.53
C TYR A 16 1.89 -0.41 -9.36
N VAL A 17 2.40 0.81 -9.21
CA VAL A 17 1.91 2.00 -9.94
C VAL A 17 2.08 1.81 -11.45
N HIS A 18 3.23 1.30 -11.90
CA HIS A 18 3.49 1.05 -13.32
C HIS A 18 2.54 -0.01 -13.92
N ARG A 19 2.17 -1.02 -13.13
CA ARG A 19 1.26 -2.10 -13.53
C ARG A 19 -0.18 -1.60 -13.62
N ILE A 20 -0.68 -0.89 -12.61
CA ILE A 20 -2.05 -0.36 -12.65
C ILE A 20 -2.19 0.78 -13.66
N GLY A 21 -1.11 1.50 -13.98
CA GLY A 21 -1.07 2.53 -15.05
C GLY A 21 -1.29 1.98 -16.48
N ARG A 22 -1.49 0.67 -16.63
CA ARG A 22 -1.91 0.04 -17.89
C ARG A 22 -3.43 0.12 -18.12
N THR A 23 -4.21 0.40 -17.08
CA THR A 23 -5.67 0.64 -17.18
C THR A 23 -6.01 2.14 -17.15
N GLY A 24 -7.22 2.51 -17.57
CA GLY A 24 -7.73 3.89 -17.49
C GLY A 24 -7.11 4.89 -18.47
N ARG A 25 -7.26 4.66 -19.80
CA ARG A 25 -6.78 5.57 -20.86
C ARG A 25 -7.95 6.31 -21.53
N ALA A 26 -7.67 7.48 -22.10
CA ALA A 26 -8.59 8.27 -22.92
C ALA A 26 -9.94 8.58 -22.24
N GLY A 27 -9.89 9.11 -21.01
CA GLY A 27 -11.10 9.54 -20.28
C GLY A 27 -11.96 8.40 -19.71
N ARG A 28 -11.59 7.14 -19.94
CA ARG A 28 -12.30 5.98 -19.40
C ARG A 28 -11.73 5.60 -18.04
N GLN A 29 -12.60 5.27 -17.09
CA GLN A 29 -12.19 4.77 -15.79
C GLN A 29 -11.56 3.37 -15.94
N GLY A 30 -10.41 3.17 -15.31
CA GLY A 30 -9.76 1.87 -15.17
C GLY A 30 -9.97 1.31 -13.77
N GLN A 31 -10.06 -0.01 -13.64
CA GLN A 31 -10.15 -0.67 -12.34
C GLN A 31 -8.90 -1.51 -12.05
N ALA A 32 -8.44 -1.48 -10.80
CA ALA A 32 -7.39 -2.35 -10.30
C ALA A 32 -7.87 -3.05 -9.03
N ILE A 33 -7.74 -4.37 -8.99
CA ILE A 33 -8.08 -5.21 -7.83
C ILE A 33 -6.81 -5.94 -7.42
N SER A 34 -6.51 -5.94 -6.12
CA SER A 34 -5.33 -6.61 -5.59
C SER A 34 -5.75 -7.48 -4.42
N PHE A 35 -5.33 -8.74 -4.44
CA PHE A 35 -5.38 -9.60 -3.26
C PHE A 35 -4.14 -9.30 -2.42
N VAL A 36 -4.33 -9.26 -1.11
CA VAL A 36 -3.28 -8.87 -0.17
C VAL A 36 -3.31 -9.83 1.01
N SER A 37 -2.20 -10.52 1.23
CA SER A 37 -2.00 -11.39 2.38
C SER A 37 -1.53 -10.60 3.61
N ARG A 38 -1.47 -11.29 4.75
CA ARG A 38 -0.98 -10.73 6.01
C ARG A 38 0.47 -10.23 5.92
N GLU A 39 1.29 -10.94 5.17
CA GLU A 39 2.72 -10.68 5.02
C GLU A 39 2.99 -9.44 4.17
N GLU A 40 2.03 -9.09 3.30
CA GLU A 40 2.12 -8.01 2.31
C GLU A 40 1.60 -6.66 2.84
N GLU A 41 1.12 -6.59 4.09
CA GLU A 41 0.63 -5.35 4.70
C GLU A 41 1.64 -4.20 4.68
N ASN A 42 2.93 -4.51 4.84
CA ASN A 42 3.97 -3.48 4.75
C ASN A 42 4.12 -2.96 3.32
N THR A 43 4.06 -3.85 2.33
CA THR A 43 4.11 -3.48 0.91
C THR A 43 2.91 -2.64 0.52
N LEU A 44 1.71 -3.01 1.00
CA LEU A 44 0.49 -2.23 0.82
C LEU A 44 0.65 -0.81 1.41
N PHE A 45 1.20 -0.69 2.62
CA PHE A 45 1.45 0.60 3.24
C PHE A 45 2.42 1.49 2.44
N GLU A 46 3.47 0.89 1.86
CA GLU A 46 4.42 1.59 1.00
C GLU A 46 3.73 2.09 -0.29
N ILE A 47 2.88 1.26 -0.89
CA ILE A 47 2.06 1.62 -2.05
C ILE A 47 1.13 2.80 -1.72
N GLU A 48 0.38 2.73 -0.62
CA GLU A 48 -0.52 3.81 -0.19
C GLU A 48 0.25 5.11 0.12
N THR A 49 1.44 4.99 0.70
CA THR A 49 2.32 6.14 0.96
C THR A 49 2.83 6.78 -0.33
N LEU A 50 3.22 5.96 -1.31
CA LEU A 50 3.70 6.42 -2.61
C LEU A 50 2.59 7.12 -3.41
N ILE A 51 1.41 6.50 -3.49
CA ILE A 51 0.22 7.05 -4.16
C ILE A 51 -0.34 8.26 -3.38
N GLY A 52 -0.11 8.31 -2.07
CA GLY A 52 -0.64 9.34 -1.17
C GLY A 52 -2.14 9.18 -0.89
N GLN A 53 -2.72 8.03 -1.20
CA GLN A 53 -4.13 7.73 -1.00
C GLN A 53 -4.28 6.31 -0.47
N LYS A 54 -5.33 6.11 0.35
CA LYS A 54 -5.68 4.81 0.89
C LYS A 54 -6.42 3.97 -0.16
N ILE A 55 -6.07 2.70 -0.28
CA ILE A 55 -6.77 1.78 -1.17
C ILE A 55 -8.01 1.27 -0.46
N LYS A 56 -9.16 1.34 -1.15
CA LYS A 56 -10.43 0.83 -0.61
C LYS A 56 -10.33 -0.68 -0.36
N ARG A 57 -10.58 -1.08 0.88
CA ARG A 57 -10.64 -2.49 1.28
C ARG A 57 -12.06 -3.00 1.08
N VAL A 58 -12.17 -4.21 0.54
CA VAL A 58 -13.44 -4.92 0.37
C VAL A 58 -13.37 -6.17 1.25
N TYR A 59 -14.38 -6.36 2.08
CA TYR A 59 -14.54 -7.54 2.92
C TYR A 59 -15.48 -8.51 2.22
N LEU A 60 -15.12 -9.78 2.20
CA LEU A 60 -15.96 -10.84 1.68
C LEU A 60 -16.31 -11.78 2.83
N GLU A 61 -17.59 -12.09 2.98
CA GLU A 61 -18.09 -13.01 4.00
C GLU A 61 -17.40 -14.38 3.85
N GLY A 62 -16.94 -14.96 4.96
CA GLY A 62 -16.16 -16.20 4.96
C GLY A 62 -14.67 -16.07 4.66
N TYR A 63 -14.18 -14.88 4.29
CA TYR A 63 -12.76 -14.58 4.03
C TYR A 63 -12.21 -13.49 4.96
N GLU A 64 -12.65 -13.49 6.21
CA GLU A 64 -12.19 -12.53 7.21
C GLU A 64 -10.72 -12.77 7.58
N VAL A 65 -9.96 -11.67 7.69
CA VAL A 65 -8.54 -11.74 8.10
C VAL A 65 -8.47 -11.57 9.62
N SER A 66 -8.08 -12.61 10.34
CA SER A 66 -7.95 -12.57 11.80
C SER A 66 -6.79 -11.66 12.25
N ASN A 67 -7.00 -10.87 13.30
CA ASN A 67 -6.00 -10.06 14.00
C ASN A 67 -5.27 -9.03 13.11
N ARG A 68 -6.00 -8.34 12.22
CA ARG A 68 -5.43 -7.35 11.29
C ARG A 68 -4.95 -6.08 11.99
N GLU A 69 -5.59 -5.70 13.07
CA GLU A 69 -5.37 -4.46 13.82
C GLU A 69 -3.99 -4.48 14.48
N VAL A 70 -3.59 -5.64 15.00
CA VAL A 70 -2.27 -5.88 15.60
C VAL A 70 -1.14 -5.79 14.56
N LEU A 71 -1.42 -6.14 13.30
CA LEU A 71 -0.45 -5.96 12.22
C LEU A 71 -0.29 -4.49 11.88
N ILE A 72 -1.40 -3.74 11.78
CA ILE A 72 -1.38 -2.31 11.46
C ILE A 72 -0.48 -1.53 12.43
N ASP A 73 -0.51 -1.87 13.72
CA ASP A 73 0.37 -1.24 14.72
C ASP A 73 1.87 -1.61 14.56
N LYS A 74 2.16 -2.72 13.87
CA LYS A 74 3.53 -3.17 13.56
C LYS A 74 4.03 -2.65 12.19
N ILE A 75 3.17 -2.08 11.36
CA ILE A 75 3.50 -1.62 10.00
C ILE A 75 4.49 -0.43 10.03
N GLY A 76 5.49 -0.48 9.15
CA GLY A 76 6.49 0.57 8.99
C GLY A 76 7.59 0.58 10.06
N LYS A 77 7.79 -0.55 10.78
CA LYS A 77 8.96 -0.75 11.65
C LYS A 77 10.21 -1.27 10.92
N LYS A 78 10.07 -1.74 9.67
CA LYS A 78 11.11 -1.86 8.62
C LYS A 78 10.47 -2.46 7.36
N PRO A 79 10.77 -1.95 6.15
CA PRO A 79 10.21 -2.47 4.91
C PRO A 79 10.76 -3.88 4.60
N ALA A 80 9.96 -4.74 3.96
CA ALA A 80 10.33 -6.14 3.65
C ALA A 80 11.63 -6.22 2.82
N HIS A 81 11.87 -5.22 1.96
CA HIS A 81 13.06 -5.12 1.12
C HIS A 81 14.35 -4.70 1.87
N LEU A 82 14.25 -4.11 3.07
CA LEU A 82 15.44 -3.81 3.89
C LEU A 82 16.12 -5.07 4.46
N ARG A 83 15.52 -6.26 4.32
CA ARG A 83 16.12 -7.54 4.71
C ARG A 83 17.08 -8.13 3.66
N ARG A 84 17.06 -7.70 2.39
CA ARG A 84 17.91 -8.30 1.34
C ARG A 84 18.85 -7.37 0.59
N THR A 85 18.67 -6.05 0.70
CA THR A 85 19.42 -5.09 -0.15
C THR A 85 20.38 -4.21 0.67
N ARG A 86 21.15 -4.83 1.58
CA ARG A 86 22.26 -4.15 2.28
C ARG A 86 23.51 -3.91 1.42
N SER A 87 23.48 -4.17 0.11
CA SER A 87 24.69 -4.15 -0.73
C SER A 87 24.76 -3.09 -1.83
N ASN A 88 23.74 -2.26 -2.10
CA ASN A 88 23.89 -1.22 -3.12
C ASN A 88 23.38 0.14 -2.66
N LYS A 89 24.26 0.89 -1.99
CA LYS A 89 24.14 2.33 -1.82
C LYS A 89 24.28 2.98 -3.20
N LEU A 90 23.16 3.37 -3.79
CA LEU A 90 23.16 4.38 -4.84
C LEU A 90 22.84 5.73 -4.23
N SER A 91 23.81 6.62 -4.42
CA SER A 91 23.83 8.05 -4.17
C SER A 91 22.62 8.79 -4.72
N GLY A 92 22.01 9.65 -3.90
CA GLY A 92 21.04 10.64 -4.36
C GLY A 92 20.61 11.55 -3.23
N GLN A 93 21.02 12.81 -3.30
CA GLN A 93 20.59 13.89 -2.39
C GLN A 93 19.07 14.10 -2.53
N ALA A 94 18.27 13.39 -1.74
CA ALA A 94 16.89 13.82 -1.52
C ALA A 94 16.93 15.14 -0.74
N THR A 95 16.45 16.22 -1.35
CA THR A 95 16.37 17.55 -0.73
C THR A 95 15.58 17.50 0.59
N GLY A 96 15.87 18.40 1.53
CA GLY A 96 15.20 18.43 2.84
C GLY A 96 13.67 18.52 2.72
N GLU A 97 13.19 19.19 1.68
CA GLU A 97 11.78 19.31 1.33
C GLU A 97 11.14 17.98 0.94
N ALA A 98 11.78 17.19 0.08
CA ALA A 98 11.30 15.86 -0.31
C ALA A 98 11.19 14.92 0.91
N ARG A 99 12.12 15.04 1.86
CA ARG A 99 12.05 14.29 3.13
C ARG A 99 10.89 14.73 4.02
N ALA A 100 10.62 16.03 4.11
CA ALA A 100 9.51 16.57 4.89
C ALA A 100 8.15 16.12 4.32
N VAL A 101 7.98 16.16 2.99
CA VAL A 101 6.78 15.68 2.30
C VAL A 101 6.56 14.18 2.51
N ASN A 102 7.63 13.38 2.46
CA ASN A 102 7.49 11.93 2.69
C ASN A 102 7.07 11.64 4.15
N ARG A 103 7.67 12.35 5.11
CA ARG A 103 7.31 12.21 6.54
C ARG A 103 5.85 12.57 6.80
N SER A 104 5.34 13.64 6.17
CA SER A 104 3.93 14.04 6.33
C SER A 104 2.98 13.00 5.73
N ARG A 105 3.27 12.46 4.53
CA ARG A 105 2.49 11.37 3.93
C ARG A 105 2.41 10.13 4.81
N ILE A 106 3.56 9.65 5.31
CA ILE A 106 3.63 8.50 6.23
C ILE A 106 2.74 8.72 7.46
N SER A 107 2.78 9.94 8.03
CA SER A 107 1.99 10.28 9.21
C SER A 107 0.48 10.28 8.93
N SER A 108 0.07 10.78 7.76
CA SER A 108 -1.33 10.82 7.33
C SER A 108 -1.87 9.42 7.08
N VAL A 109 -1.11 8.57 6.39
CA VAL A 109 -1.51 7.17 6.14
C VAL A 109 -1.65 6.42 7.46
N ARG A 110 -0.68 6.53 8.37
CA ARG A 110 -0.78 5.91 9.72
C ARG A 110 -2.00 6.38 10.51
N LYS A 111 -2.30 7.67 10.49
CA LYS A 111 -3.50 8.21 11.16
C LYS A 111 -4.78 7.61 10.57
N SER A 112 -4.84 7.47 9.25
CA SER A 112 -5.99 6.87 8.56
C SER A 112 -6.16 5.37 8.82
N LEU A 113 -5.07 4.65 9.11
CA LEU A 113 -5.10 3.23 9.47
C LEU A 113 -5.54 2.99 10.91
N LYS A 114 -5.21 3.89 11.85
CA LYS A 114 -5.62 3.78 13.26
C LYS A 114 -7.07 4.21 13.54
N GLY A 115 -7.64 5.09 12.70
CA GLY A 115 -8.98 5.63 12.89
C GLY A 115 -10.13 4.72 12.45
N GLU A 116 -9.84 3.69 11.65
CA GLU A 116 -10.84 2.77 11.12
C GLU A 116 -11.01 1.59 12.10
N LYS A 117 -11.70 1.81 13.23
CA LYS A 117 -12.29 0.68 13.97
C LYS A 117 -13.20 -0.06 12.99
N LEU A 118 -12.97 -1.37 12.83
CA LEU A 118 -13.75 -2.23 11.94
C LEU A 118 -15.21 -2.25 12.39
N SER A 119 -16.00 -1.35 11.83
CA SER A 119 -17.44 -1.44 11.88
C SER A 119 -17.85 -2.48 10.85
N LEU A 120 -18.07 -3.71 11.32
CA LEU A 120 -18.97 -4.63 10.63
C LEU A 120 -20.33 -3.95 10.60
N LYS A 121 -20.70 -3.35 9.46
CA LYS A 121 -22.12 -3.17 9.16
C LYS A 121 -22.66 -4.56 8.85
N LYS A 122 -23.16 -5.24 9.89
CA LYS A 122 -24.13 -6.32 9.73
C LYS A 122 -25.29 -5.74 8.91
N SER A 123 -25.46 -6.24 7.69
CA SER A 123 -26.74 -6.13 6.99
C SER A 123 -27.62 -7.29 7.43
#